data_AF-A0A093YN87-F1
#
_entry.id   AF-A0A093YN87-F1
#
_cell.length_a   1.000
_cell.length_b   1.000
_cell.length_c   1.000
_cell.angle_alpha   90.00
_cell.angle_beta   90.00
_cell.angle_gamma   90.00
#
_symmetry.space_group_name_H-M   'P 1'
#
loop_
_entity.id
_entity.type
_entity.pdbx_description
1 polymer ?
#
loop_
_entity_poly.entity_id
_entity_poly.type
_entity_poly.pdbx_seq_one_letter_code
_entity_poly.pdbx_strand_id
1 'polypeptide(L)'
;PPPSPTPRRLRRLTRFLIWLLGVSTILYYAFLLLRAHRPPSMSWSTDSGTSYELVGDDSLPDFPTPVVVTDTNGKPRWTISIPPHTAFPLLPVDYAELCAQTGEIATHVNTLLHHSAPAAAHHPYSHIDPNFLDPTLADRLGLLLSASQAAGLTYRPSRPPPPPLLGESFASPSLPLCTRSLTVTLETPSAGLAPTLMLLWTAYGLALEEDRAFFIDDTRWSYGRYTDFFTPPPAAKCRSPPRHHITPCPHSSSHLLVSSATAAHTFGGAFHDAYEDAHKAGNARMKPIFDLARRGYEALFHLKAEDQTHVDKRLAELRAMVAHPEAPGKIVAMHIRHGDAHPLSFQYRDAYIPTPHYVDAAHALLSTHFPGPEGESQRRRSVFVVASDDPDVYTDDELASAVRAQSVIKLAARPAPVLPGEGDEKGGGGEG
;
A
#
# COMPACT_ATOMS: atom_id res chain seq x y z
N PRO A 1 -56.59 -77.04 -33.55
CA PRO A 1 -56.88 -75.61 -33.81
C PRO A 1 -55.60 -74.76 -33.93
N PRO A 2 -55.35 -74.10 -35.08
CA PRO A 2 -54.17 -73.26 -35.25
C PRO A 2 -54.37 -71.88 -34.59
N PRO A 3 -53.33 -71.22 -34.05
CA PRO A 3 -53.45 -69.82 -33.65
C PRO A 3 -53.40 -68.90 -34.87
N SER A 4 -54.22 -67.86 -34.80
CA SER A 4 -54.53 -66.87 -35.82
C SER A 4 -53.32 -66.01 -36.24
N PRO A 5 -53.31 -65.47 -37.48
CA PRO A 5 -52.26 -64.59 -37.95
C PRO A 5 -52.44 -63.21 -37.31
N THR A 6 -51.51 -62.82 -36.43
CA THR A 6 -51.43 -61.43 -35.97
C THR A 6 -51.09 -60.52 -37.15
N PRO A 7 -51.80 -59.39 -37.34
CA PRO A 7 -51.66 -58.59 -38.54
C PRO A 7 -50.27 -57.93 -38.59
N ARG A 8 -49.51 -58.21 -39.66
CA ARG A 8 -48.14 -57.70 -39.93
C ARG A 8 -47.99 -56.17 -39.78
N ARG A 9 -49.07 -55.40 -39.79
CA ARG A 9 -49.09 -53.94 -39.56
C ARG A 9 -48.83 -53.55 -38.10
N LEU A 10 -49.32 -54.32 -37.12
CA LEU A 10 -49.16 -54.01 -35.70
C LEU A 10 -47.69 -54.10 -35.27
N ARG A 11 -46.95 -55.06 -35.83
CA ARG A 11 -45.52 -55.27 -35.56
C ARG A 11 -44.60 -54.19 -36.15
N ARG A 12 -45.05 -53.49 -37.20
CA ARG A 12 -44.31 -52.35 -37.77
C ARG A 12 -44.56 -51.07 -36.98
N LEU A 13 -45.80 -50.86 -36.54
CA LEU A 13 -46.17 -49.75 -35.65
C LEU A 13 -45.45 -49.83 -34.30
N THR A 14 -45.37 -51.01 -33.70
CA THR A 14 -44.64 -51.18 -32.43
C THR A 14 -43.14 -50.92 -32.59
N ARG A 15 -42.52 -51.36 -33.68
CA ARG A 15 -41.11 -51.05 -33.98
C ARG A 15 -40.87 -49.57 -34.22
N PHE A 16 -41.80 -48.89 -34.89
CA PHE A 16 -41.69 -47.44 -35.14
C PHE A 16 -41.84 -46.64 -33.85
N LEU A 17 -42.77 -47.02 -32.96
CA LEU A 17 -42.94 -46.40 -31.64
C LEU A 17 -41.72 -46.61 -30.74
N ILE A 18 -41.14 -47.81 -30.73
CA ILE A 18 -39.91 -48.08 -29.97
C ILE A 18 -38.73 -47.24 -30.50
N TRP A 19 -38.64 -47.07 -31.82
CA TRP A 19 -37.61 -46.23 -32.43
C TRP A 19 -37.79 -44.74 -32.09
N LEU A 20 -39.02 -44.24 -32.14
CA LEU A 20 -39.36 -42.86 -31.76
C LEU A 20 -39.06 -42.58 -30.29
N LEU A 21 -39.39 -43.52 -29.39
CA LEU A 21 -39.03 -43.41 -27.97
C LEU A 21 -37.52 -43.40 -27.75
N GLY A 22 -36.78 -44.25 -28.46
CA GLY A 22 -35.32 -44.31 -28.38
C GLY A 22 -34.64 -43.02 -28.87
N VAL A 23 -35.11 -42.44 -29.98
CA VAL A 23 -34.57 -41.16 -30.48
C VAL A 23 -34.93 -40.01 -29.53
N SER A 24 -36.15 -39.99 -29.00
CA SER A 24 -36.58 -38.98 -28.03
C SER A 24 -35.76 -39.03 -26.74
N THR A 25 -35.42 -40.21 -26.22
CA THR A 25 -34.59 -40.33 -25.01
C THR A 25 -33.15 -39.88 -25.29
N ILE A 26 -32.58 -40.25 -26.43
CA ILE A 26 -31.24 -39.79 -26.83
C ILE A 26 -31.19 -38.25 -26.94
N LEU A 27 -32.19 -37.64 -27.58
CA LEU A 27 -32.27 -36.18 -27.70
C LEU A 27 -32.48 -35.50 -26.34
N TYR A 28 -33.30 -36.09 -25.45
CA TYR A 28 -33.51 -35.59 -24.10
C TYR A 28 -32.20 -35.60 -23.29
N TYR A 29 -31.45 -36.71 -23.31
CA TYR A 29 -30.16 -36.80 -22.62
C TYR A 29 -29.08 -35.92 -23.25
N ALA A 30 -29.06 -35.78 -24.58
CA ALA A 30 -28.16 -34.85 -25.26
C ALA A 30 -28.45 -33.39 -24.86
N PHE A 31 -29.73 -33.01 -24.77
CA PHE A 31 -30.12 -31.67 -24.32
C PHE A 31 -29.81 -31.44 -22.83
N LEU A 32 -29.95 -32.47 -21.99
CA LEU A 32 -29.56 -32.43 -20.58
C LEU A 32 -28.05 -32.28 -20.39
N LEU A 33 -27.24 -32.98 -21.19
CA LEU A 33 -25.79 -32.84 -21.19
C LEU A 33 -25.35 -31.45 -21.67
N LEU A 34 -26.01 -30.91 -22.70
CA LEU A 34 -25.77 -29.54 -23.17
C LEU A 34 -26.17 -28.48 -22.12
N ARG A 35 -27.22 -28.73 -21.33
CA ARG A 35 -27.61 -27.86 -20.21
C ARG A 35 -26.66 -27.98 -19.02
N ALA A 36 -26.15 -29.18 -18.74
CA ALA A 36 -25.15 -29.42 -17.69
C ALA A 36 -23.75 -28.85 -18.05
N HIS A 37 -23.48 -28.65 -19.35
CA HIS A 37 -22.30 -27.94 -19.84
C HIS A 37 -22.45 -26.41 -19.92
N ARG A 38 -23.57 -25.83 -19.46
CA ARG A 38 -23.53 -24.41 -19.08
C ARG A 38 -22.78 -24.31 -17.75
N PRO A 39 -21.68 -23.56 -17.68
CA PRO A 39 -21.00 -23.36 -16.41
C PRO A 39 -22.01 -22.74 -15.43
N PRO A 40 -22.20 -23.31 -14.23
CA PRO A 40 -23.00 -22.65 -13.21
C PRO A 40 -22.31 -21.34 -12.84
N SER A 41 -23.09 -20.26 -12.76
CA SER A 41 -22.74 -19.08 -11.96
C SER A 41 -22.57 -19.56 -10.52
N MET A 42 -21.33 -19.74 -10.10
CA MET A 42 -21.01 -20.36 -8.82
C MET A 42 -20.64 -19.25 -7.84
N SER A 43 -21.56 -18.94 -6.92
CA SER A 43 -21.29 -18.04 -5.79
C SER A 43 -20.43 -18.80 -4.78
N TRP A 44 -19.20 -18.37 -4.57
CA TRP A 44 -18.31 -18.97 -3.58
C TRP A 44 -18.16 -18.05 -2.38
N SER A 45 -18.38 -18.60 -1.19
CA SER A 45 -18.23 -17.90 0.09
C SER A 45 -16.78 -17.90 0.55
N THR A 46 -16.27 -16.74 0.96
CA THR A 46 -14.95 -16.59 1.58
C THR A 46 -14.96 -16.96 3.07
N ASP A 47 -13.77 -17.08 3.68
CA ASP A 47 -13.57 -17.17 5.15
C ASP A 47 -14.03 -15.88 5.88
N SER A 48 -14.35 -14.81 5.13
CA SER A 48 -14.99 -13.58 5.60
C SER A 48 -16.51 -13.54 5.39
N GLY A 49 -17.11 -14.64 4.91
CA GLY A 49 -18.56 -14.80 4.73
C GLY A 49 -19.16 -14.04 3.54
N THR A 50 -18.35 -13.39 2.71
CA THR A 50 -18.82 -12.70 1.50
C THR A 50 -18.75 -13.64 0.30
N SER A 51 -19.86 -13.76 -0.44
CA SER A 51 -19.96 -14.59 -1.64
C SER A 51 -19.76 -13.73 -2.89
N TYR A 52 -18.77 -14.06 -3.73
CA TYR A 52 -18.51 -13.37 -4.99
C TYR A 52 -18.92 -14.25 -6.18
N GLU A 53 -19.45 -13.61 -7.23
CA GLU A 53 -19.82 -14.22 -8.51
C GLU A 53 -18.73 -13.89 -9.55
N LEU A 54 -17.97 -14.89 -9.98
CA LEU A 54 -17.08 -14.80 -11.14
C LEU A 54 -17.94 -14.60 -12.39
N VAL A 55 -18.08 -13.35 -12.84
CA VAL A 55 -18.92 -12.99 -13.97
C VAL A 55 -18.24 -13.40 -15.27
N GLY A 56 -18.71 -14.50 -15.88
CA GLY A 56 -18.38 -14.92 -17.25
C GLY A 56 -19.39 -14.39 -18.27
N ASP A 57 -19.69 -13.09 -18.23
CA ASP A 57 -20.61 -12.46 -19.19
C ASP A 57 -19.81 -11.92 -20.39
N ASP A 58 -20.42 -11.88 -21.58
CA ASP A 58 -19.77 -11.41 -22.83
C ASP A 58 -19.38 -9.91 -22.77
N SER A 59 -19.77 -9.21 -21.71
CA SER A 59 -19.50 -7.79 -21.46
C SER A 59 -18.62 -7.58 -20.23
N LEU A 60 -17.50 -6.86 -20.39
CA LEU A 60 -16.67 -6.46 -19.26
C LEU A 60 -17.44 -5.53 -18.29
N PRO A 61 -17.21 -5.68 -16.97
CA PRO A 61 -17.81 -4.81 -15.96
C PRO A 61 -17.40 -3.34 -16.12
N ASP A 62 -18.29 -2.44 -15.72
CA ASP A 62 -18.08 -0.98 -15.73
C ASP A 62 -17.47 -0.48 -14.40
N PHE A 63 -16.85 -1.37 -13.62
CA PHE A 63 -16.14 -1.07 -12.37
C PHE A 63 -14.79 -1.82 -12.33
N PRO A 64 -13.81 -1.34 -11.54
CA PRO A 64 -12.51 -2.00 -11.42
C PRO A 64 -12.64 -3.43 -10.88
N THR A 65 -12.18 -4.42 -11.63
CA THR A 65 -12.24 -5.83 -11.18
C THR A 65 -11.26 -6.72 -11.94
N PRO A 66 -10.73 -7.79 -11.33
CA PRO A 66 -10.03 -8.84 -12.05
C PRO A 66 -11.00 -9.60 -12.97
N VAL A 67 -10.57 -9.89 -14.19
CA VAL A 67 -11.39 -10.54 -15.22
C VAL A 67 -10.62 -11.67 -15.89
N VAL A 68 -11.34 -12.72 -16.30
CA VAL A 68 -10.80 -13.80 -17.14
C VAL A 68 -11.01 -13.40 -18.60
N VAL A 69 -9.94 -13.42 -19.38
CA VAL A 69 -9.96 -13.13 -20.81
C VAL A 69 -9.44 -14.33 -21.59
N THR A 70 -9.91 -14.48 -22.82
CA THR A 70 -9.41 -15.53 -23.72
C THR A 70 -8.35 -14.92 -24.62
N ASP A 71 -7.13 -15.45 -24.58
CA ASP A 71 -6.06 -15.06 -25.50
C ASP A 71 -6.44 -15.44 -26.95
N THR A 72 -5.80 -14.81 -27.93
CA THR A 72 -5.81 -15.13 -29.36
C THR A 72 -5.68 -16.62 -29.68
N ASN A 73 -5.01 -17.39 -28.82
CA ASN A 73 -4.84 -18.84 -28.95
C ASN A 73 -5.98 -19.68 -28.32
N GLY A 74 -7.06 -19.06 -27.84
CA GLY A 74 -8.16 -19.72 -27.15
C GLY A 74 -7.85 -20.15 -25.71
N LYS A 75 -6.71 -19.72 -25.14
CA LYS A 75 -6.32 -20.07 -23.77
C LYS A 75 -6.89 -19.06 -22.76
N PRO A 76 -7.50 -19.51 -21.65
CA PRO A 76 -7.92 -18.61 -20.59
C PRO A 76 -6.69 -17.98 -19.91
N ARG A 77 -6.75 -16.68 -19.70
CA ARG A 77 -5.80 -15.83 -18.98
C ARG A 77 -6.59 -14.94 -18.03
N TRP A 78 -5.93 -14.31 -17.07
CA TRP A 78 -6.58 -13.28 -16.23
C TRP A 78 -5.84 -11.95 -16.33
N THR A 79 -6.57 -10.86 -16.16
CA THR A 79 -6.04 -9.48 -16.15
C THR A 79 -6.88 -8.66 -15.16
N ILE A 80 -6.48 -7.42 -14.90
CA ILE A 80 -7.30 -6.44 -14.20
C ILE A 80 -7.92 -5.49 -15.23
N SER A 81 -9.24 -5.33 -15.16
CA SER A 81 -9.97 -4.33 -15.94
C SER A 81 -10.23 -3.13 -15.04
N ILE A 82 -9.71 -1.95 -15.43
CA ILE A 82 -10.10 -0.67 -14.85
C ILE A 82 -10.76 0.13 -15.97
N PRO A 83 -12.05 0.50 -15.84
CA PRO A 83 -12.70 1.28 -16.88
C PRO A 83 -12.02 2.66 -17.07
N PRO A 84 -11.82 3.15 -18.30
CA PRO A 84 -11.11 4.42 -18.53
C PRO A 84 -11.80 5.67 -17.99
N HIS A 85 -13.09 5.58 -17.67
CA HIS A 85 -13.86 6.68 -17.10
C HIS A 85 -13.79 6.72 -15.57
N THR A 86 -13.22 5.69 -14.93
CA THR A 86 -13.04 5.64 -13.48
C THR A 86 -12.10 6.75 -13.02
N ALA A 87 -12.42 7.36 -11.88
CA ALA A 87 -11.57 8.38 -11.28
C ALA A 87 -10.21 7.79 -10.87
N PHE A 88 -9.16 8.61 -10.91
CA PHE A 88 -7.83 8.22 -10.47
C PHE A 88 -7.30 9.20 -9.41
N PRO A 89 -6.65 8.72 -8.34
CA PRO A 89 -6.51 7.30 -7.98
C PRO A 89 -7.86 6.68 -7.54
N LEU A 90 -7.99 5.35 -7.58
CA LEU A 90 -9.13 4.63 -6.99
C LEU A 90 -9.14 4.82 -5.47
N LEU A 91 -10.25 4.53 -4.79
CA LEU A 91 -10.26 4.58 -3.33
C LEU A 91 -9.32 3.50 -2.77
N PRO A 92 -8.71 3.72 -1.58
CA PRO A 92 -7.83 2.72 -0.97
C PRO A 92 -8.51 1.35 -0.77
N VAL A 93 -9.81 1.35 -0.47
CA VAL A 93 -10.61 0.12 -0.34
C VAL A 93 -10.71 -0.65 -1.66
N ASP A 94 -10.91 0.04 -2.78
CA ASP A 94 -11.00 -0.58 -4.10
C ASP A 94 -9.66 -1.23 -4.48
N TYR A 95 -8.54 -0.57 -4.18
CA TYR A 95 -7.22 -1.14 -4.42
C TYR A 95 -6.94 -2.38 -3.56
N ALA A 96 -7.35 -2.37 -2.29
CA ALA A 96 -7.24 -3.53 -1.41
C ALA A 96 -8.09 -4.70 -1.94
N GLU A 97 -9.32 -4.43 -2.37
CA GLU A 97 -10.22 -5.43 -2.93
C GLU A 97 -9.66 -6.05 -4.22
N LEU A 98 -9.14 -5.24 -5.14
CA LEU A 98 -8.48 -5.72 -6.36
C LEU A 98 -7.35 -6.72 -6.03
N CYS A 99 -6.51 -6.39 -5.05
CA CYS A 99 -5.40 -7.25 -4.64
C CYS A 99 -5.87 -8.54 -3.95
N ALA A 100 -6.87 -8.46 -3.07
CA ALA A 100 -7.44 -9.62 -2.39
C ALA A 100 -8.01 -10.66 -3.39
N GLN A 101 -8.64 -10.19 -4.47
CA GLN A 101 -9.24 -11.03 -5.50
C GLN A 101 -8.21 -11.67 -6.46
N THR A 102 -6.98 -11.14 -6.55
CA THR A 102 -5.99 -11.65 -7.52
C THR A 102 -5.56 -13.10 -7.27
N GLY A 103 -5.46 -13.53 -6.01
CA GLY A 103 -5.09 -14.92 -5.68
C GLY A 103 -6.17 -15.91 -6.13
N GLU A 104 -7.44 -15.56 -5.91
CA GLU A 104 -8.58 -16.40 -6.27
C GLU A 104 -8.71 -16.54 -7.80
N ILE A 105 -8.64 -15.44 -8.55
CA ILE A 105 -8.74 -15.51 -10.01
C ILE A 105 -7.54 -16.23 -10.65
N ALA A 106 -6.34 -16.06 -10.10
CA ALA A 106 -5.14 -16.76 -10.56
C ALA A 106 -5.26 -18.27 -10.36
N THR A 107 -5.71 -18.70 -9.16
CA THR A 107 -5.97 -20.12 -8.90
C THR A 107 -7.10 -20.66 -9.77
N HIS A 108 -8.16 -19.89 -9.98
CA HIS A 108 -9.26 -20.27 -10.88
C HIS A 108 -8.76 -20.53 -12.30
N VAL A 109 -8.05 -19.59 -12.93
CA VAL A 109 -7.50 -19.78 -14.29
C VAL A 109 -6.50 -20.95 -14.32
N ASN A 110 -5.68 -21.10 -13.28
CA ASN A 110 -4.79 -22.25 -13.18
C ASN A 110 -5.56 -23.58 -13.15
N THR A 111 -6.66 -23.68 -12.42
CA THR A 111 -7.49 -24.91 -12.39
C THR A 111 -8.20 -25.20 -13.71
N LEU A 112 -8.59 -24.16 -14.45
CA LEU A 112 -9.15 -24.31 -15.80
C LEU A 112 -8.13 -24.89 -16.79
N LEU A 113 -6.86 -24.51 -16.65
CA LEU A 113 -5.77 -24.98 -17.51
C LEU A 113 -5.18 -26.32 -17.05
N HIS A 114 -5.15 -26.55 -15.74
CA HIS A 114 -4.47 -27.66 -15.09
C HIS A 114 -5.42 -28.29 -14.07
N HIS A 115 -6.22 -29.26 -14.53
CA HIS A 115 -7.28 -29.93 -13.78
C HIS A 115 -6.91 -30.58 -12.44
N SER A 116 -5.64 -30.52 -11.97
CA SER A 116 -5.18 -31.30 -10.80
C SER A 116 -3.92 -30.79 -10.09
N ALA A 117 -3.34 -29.64 -10.45
CA ALA A 117 -2.11 -29.18 -9.80
C ALA A 117 -2.45 -28.27 -8.61
N PRO A 118 -2.11 -28.64 -7.35
CA PRO A 118 -2.21 -27.68 -6.25
C PRO A 118 -1.27 -26.50 -6.54
N ALA A 119 -1.79 -25.29 -6.40
CA ALA A 119 -0.96 -24.09 -6.50
C ALA A 119 0.15 -24.16 -5.45
N ALA A 120 1.37 -23.76 -5.81
CA ALA A 120 2.46 -23.68 -4.84
C ALA A 120 2.06 -22.69 -3.73
N ALA A 121 2.17 -23.11 -2.47
CA ALA A 121 1.71 -22.30 -1.33
C ALA A 121 2.51 -21.00 -1.16
N HIS A 122 3.74 -20.94 -1.66
CA HIS A 122 4.62 -19.78 -1.56
C HIS A 122 5.35 -19.54 -2.89
N HIS A 123 5.13 -18.36 -3.47
CA HIS A 123 5.84 -17.88 -4.64
C HIS A 123 6.94 -16.90 -4.23
N PRO A 124 8.11 -16.91 -4.89
CA PRO A 124 9.14 -15.90 -4.65
C PRO A 124 8.63 -14.50 -5.02
N TYR A 125 9.24 -13.46 -4.45
CA TYR A 125 8.84 -12.07 -4.70
C TYR A 125 8.78 -11.69 -6.19
N SER A 126 9.76 -12.16 -6.96
CA SER A 126 9.88 -11.91 -8.40
C SER A 126 9.07 -12.88 -9.26
N HIS A 127 8.16 -13.65 -8.66
CA HIS A 127 7.32 -14.59 -9.41
C HIS A 127 6.44 -13.87 -10.43
N ILE A 128 6.46 -14.38 -11.66
CA ILE A 128 5.60 -13.93 -12.74
C ILE A 128 4.58 -15.04 -12.98
N ASP A 129 3.30 -14.76 -12.69
CA ASP A 129 2.22 -15.68 -13.03
C ASP A 129 2.16 -15.83 -14.57
N PRO A 130 2.39 -17.03 -15.13
CA PRO A 130 2.36 -17.24 -16.57
C PRO A 130 0.97 -17.02 -17.18
N ASN A 131 -0.10 -17.01 -16.38
CA ASN A 131 -1.48 -16.84 -16.79
C ASN A 131 -1.99 -15.41 -16.62
N PHE A 132 -1.20 -14.54 -15.98
CA PHE A 132 -1.49 -13.12 -15.91
C PHE A 132 -1.18 -12.44 -17.25
N LEU A 133 -2.12 -11.63 -17.73
CA LEU A 133 -1.96 -10.77 -18.90
C LEU A 133 -1.94 -9.31 -18.42
N ASP A 134 -0.87 -8.58 -18.73
CA ASP A 134 -0.76 -7.18 -18.33
C ASP A 134 -1.89 -6.32 -18.95
N PRO A 135 -2.53 -5.40 -18.20
CA PRO A 135 -3.60 -4.55 -18.72
C PRO A 135 -3.20 -3.78 -19.98
N THR A 136 -1.94 -3.32 -20.07
CA THR A 136 -1.42 -2.61 -21.25
C THR A 136 -1.43 -3.49 -22.49
N LEU A 137 -1.10 -4.78 -22.32
CA LEU A 137 -1.10 -5.74 -23.41
C LEU A 137 -2.53 -6.20 -23.75
N ALA A 138 -3.36 -6.45 -22.73
CA ALA A 138 -4.74 -6.84 -22.90
C ALA A 138 -5.54 -5.77 -23.67
N ASP A 139 -5.34 -4.49 -23.35
CA ASP A 139 -5.95 -3.36 -24.06
C ASP A 139 -5.46 -3.26 -25.51
N ARG A 140 -4.15 -3.42 -25.77
CA ARG A 140 -3.61 -3.47 -27.14
C ARG A 140 -4.17 -4.61 -27.99
N LEU A 141 -4.54 -5.72 -27.35
CA LEU A 141 -5.18 -6.87 -27.99
C LEU A 141 -6.71 -6.71 -28.13
N GLY A 142 -7.29 -5.60 -27.64
CA GLY A 142 -8.72 -5.35 -27.68
C GLY A 142 -9.52 -6.22 -26.70
N LEU A 143 -8.87 -6.80 -25.69
CA LEU A 143 -9.50 -7.70 -24.70
C LEU A 143 -10.13 -6.94 -23.53
N LEU A 144 -9.85 -5.64 -23.39
CA LEU A 144 -10.35 -4.78 -22.30
C LEU A 144 -11.41 -3.77 -22.73
N LEU A 145 -12.10 -4.03 -23.85
CA LEU A 145 -13.18 -3.17 -24.33
C LEU A 145 -14.44 -3.39 -23.49
N SER A 146 -14.89 -2.35 -22.78
CA SER A 146 -16.19 -2.41 -22.10
C SER A 146 -17.33 -2.58 -23.12
N ALA A 147 -18.47 -3.14 -22.70
CA ALA A 147 -19.64 -3.22 -23.58
C ALA A 147 -20.09 -1.84 -24.11
N SER A 148 -19.87 -0.77 -23.32
CA SER A 148 -20.11 0.61 -23.75
C SER A 148 -19.14 1.07 -24.86
N GLN A 149 -17.87 0.66 -24.81
CA GLN A 149 -16.89 0.92 -25.86
C GLN A 149 -17.15 0.08 -27.13
N ALA A 150 -17.53 -1.19 -26.96
CA ALA A 150 -17.92 -2.07 -28.06
C ALA A 150 -19.22 -1.62 -28.76
N ALA A 151 -20.13 -0.96 -28.03
CA ALA A 151 -21.39 -0.41 -28.54
C ALA A 151 -21.25 0.94 -29.28
N GLY A 152 -20.03 1.46 -29.47
CA GLY A 152 -19.80 2.72 -30.20
C GLY A 152 -20.28 3.97 -29.46
N LEU A 153 -20.61 3.85 -28.15
CA LEU A 153 -20.80 5.01 -27.29
C LEU A 153 -19.42 5.61 -27.04
N THR A 154 -19.12 6.69 -27.77
CA THR A 154 -17.82 7.36 -27.80
C THR A 154 -17.21 7.48 -26.41
N TYR A 155 -15.96 6.99 -26.29
CA TYR A 155 -15.00 7.34 -25.26
C TYR A 155 -15.19 8.79 -24.83
N ARG A 156 -15.82 9.00 -23.66
CA ARG A 156 -15.70 10.27 -22.95
C ARG A 156 -14.52 10.07 -22.01
N PRO A 157 -13.33 10.66 -22.28
CA PRO A 157 -12.31 10.73 -21.26
C PRO A 157 -12.95 11.31 -20.00
N SER A 158 -12.61 10.76 -18.84
CA SER A 158 -12.98 11.36 -17.56
C SER A 158 -12.67 12.85 -17.65
N ARG A 159 -13.73 13.66 -17.52
CA ARG A 159 -13.65 15.11 -17.63
C ARG A 159 -13.99 15.65 -16.25
N PRO A 160 -13.07 16.35 -15.57
CA PRO A 160 -11.75 16.81 -16.03
C PRO A 160 -10.70 15.68 -16.19
N PRO A 161 -9.65 15.89 -17.01
CA PRO A 161 -8.54 14.94 -17.13
C PRO A 161 -7.91 14.67 -15.76
N PRO A 162 -7.36 13.47 -15.54
CA PRO A 162 -6.74 13.15 -14.26
C PRO A 162 -5.59 14.12 -13.97
N PRO A 163 -5.37 14.47 -12.69
CA PRO A 163 -4.27 15.34 -12.30
C PRO A 163 -2.92 14.76 -12.76
N PRO A 164 -1.94 15.63 -13.06
CA PRO A 164 -0.60 15.18 -13.41
C PRO A 164 0.04 14.48 -12.21
N LEU A 165 0.73 13.38 -12.46
CA LEU A 165 1.56 12.75 -11.43
C LEU A 165 2.86 13.54 -11.27
N LEU A 166 3.35 13.63 -10.04
CA LEU A 166 4.69 14.14 -9.80
C LEU A 166 5.72 13.15 -10.35
N GLY A 167 6.77 13.68 -10.97
CA GLY A 167 7.76 12.90 -11.71
C GLY A 167 7.47 12.82 -13.22
N GLU A 168 6.31 13.29 -13.68
CA GLU A 168 6.08 13.54 -15.10
C GLU A 168 6.99 14.68 -15.60
N SER A 169 7.70 14.44 -16.71
CA SER A 169 8.55 15.48 -17.33
C SER A 169 7.68 16.54 -18.05
N PHE A 170 8.00 17.82 -17.91
CA PHE A 170 7.33 18.88 -18.70
C PHE A 170 7.58 18.77 -20.21
N ALA A 171 8.61 18.00 -20.63
CA ALA A 171 8.87 17.65 -22.03
C ALA A 171 8.06 16.41 -22.52
N SER A 172 7.12 15.93 -21.70
CA SER A 172 6.32 14.70 -21.87
C SER A 172 5.63 14.47 -23.22
N PRO A 173 5.17 15.47 -24.01
CA PRO A 173 4.42 15.18 -25.23
C PRO A 173 5.21 14.38 -26.27
N SER A 174 6.54 14.53 -26.32
CA SER A 174 7.41 13.87 -27.29
C SER A 174 8.06 12.59 -26.76
N LEU A 175 7.88 12.24 -25.49
CA LEU A 175 8.51 11.07 -24.88
C LEU A 175 7.64 9.81 -25.08
N PRO A 176 8.27 8.63 -25.26
CA PRO A 176 7.54 7.38 -25.31
C PRO A 176 6.87 7.09 -23.95
N LEU A 177 5.80 6.28 -23.99
CA LEU A 177 5.21 5.72 -22.76
C LEU A 177 6.25 4.86 -22.03
N CYS A 178 6.25 4.92 -20.70
CA CYS A 178 7.09 4.04 -19.90
C CYS A 178 6.76 2.57 -20.21
N THR A 179 7.78 1.72 -20.26
CA THR A 179 7.61 0.26 -20.37
C THR A 179 7.23 -0.34 -19.03
N ARG A 180 7.86 0.14 -17.95
CA ARG A 180 7.53 -0.21 -16.57
C ARG A 180 7.53 1.04 -15.70
N SER A 181 6.61 1.09 -14.75
CA SER A 181 6.55 2.17 -13.77
C SER A 181 6.06 1.69 -12.42
N LEU A 182 6.34 2.48 -11.39
CA LEU A 182 5.82 2.37 -10.05
C LEU A 182 5.22 3.73 -9.67
N THR A 183 3.94 3.74 -9.31
CA THR A 183 3.24 4.94 -8.83
C THR A 183 2.88 4.76 -7.37
N VAL A 184 3.24 5.72 -6.52
CA VAL A 184 2.88 5.73 -5.10
C VAL A 184 1.73 6.70 -4.88
N THR A 185 0.66 6.27 -4.22
CA THR A 185 -0.38 7.19 -3.72
C THR A 185 -0.10 7.56 -2.27
N LEU A 186 -0.01 8.84 -1.97
CA LEU A 186 0.26 9.33 -0.61
C LEU A 186 -0.98 9.31 0.29
N GLU A 187 -2.16 9.03 -0.24
CA GLU A 187 -3.37 8.85 0.55
C GLU A 187 -3.20 7.72 1.56
N THR A 188 -3.43 8.03 2.84
CA THR A 188 -3.39 7.07 3.93
C THR A 188 -4.62 7.22 4.84
N PRO A 189 -5.19 6.12 5.34
CA PRO A 189 -6.27 6.19 6.33
C PRO A 189 -5.75 6.59 7.72
N SER A 190 -4.45 6.39 7.96
CA SER A 190 -3.80 6.78 9.21
C SER A 190 -3.36 8.24 9.17
N ALA A 191 -3.46 8.91 10.31
CA ALA A 191 -3.06 10.31 10.47
C ALA A 191 -1.54 10.51 10.53
N GLY A 192 -0.72 9.46 10.41
CA GLY A 192 0.73 9.55 10.61
C GLY A 192 1.53 9.87 9.35
N LEU A 193 2.42 10.87 9.42
CA LEU A 193 3.32 11.25 8.32
C LEU A 193 4.41 10.18 8.05
N ALA A 194 4.98 9.62 9.13
CA ALA A 194 6.14 8.74 9.02
C ALA A 194 5.88 7.44 8.24
N PRO A 195 4.76 6.71 8.45
CA PRO A 195 4.43 5.53 7.64
C PRO A 195 4.32 5.86 6.15
N THR A 196 3.69 6.99 5.80
CA THR A 196 3.55 7.44 4.41
C THR A 196 4.91 7.75 3.77
N LEU A 197 5.79 8.44 4.49
CA LEU A 197 7.14 8.74 4.00
C LEU A 197 8.00 7.47 3.88
N MET A 198 7.92 6.56 4.84
CA MET A 198 8.63 5.28 4.78
C MET A 198 8.15 4.42 3.60
N LEU A 199 6.84 4.39 3.35
CA LEU A 199 6.26 3.75 2.17
C LEU A 199 6.83 4.36 0.88
N LEU A 200 6.79 5.69 0.78
CA LEU A 200 7.27 6.43 -0.38
C LEU A 200 8.76 6.15 -0.65
N TRP A 201 9.60 6.25 0.38
CA TRP A 201 11.04 6.06 0.25
C TRP A 201 11.41 4.62 -0.10
N THR A 202 10.77 3.65 0.53
CA THR A 202 11.00 2.23 0.25
C THR A 202 10.54 1.88 -1.17
N ALA A 203 9.39 2.40 -1.59
CA ALA A 203 8.86 2.22 -2.94
C ALA A 203 9.75 2.86 -4.02
N TYR A 204 10.36 4.01 -3.75
CA TYR A 204 11.35 4.60 -4.65
C TYR A 204 12.60 3.74 -4.78
N GLY A 205 13.14 3.27 -3.65
CA GLY A 205 14.27 2.34 -3.65
C GLY A 205 13.97 1.07 -4.47
N LEU A 206 12.75 0.52 -4.30
CA LEU A 206 12.28 -0.63 -5.07
C LEU A 206 12.14 -0.32 -6.56
N ALA A 207 11.60 0.85 -6.91
CA ALA A 207 11.48 1.27 -8.31
C ALA A 207 12.84 1.36 -9.01
N LEU A 208 13.87 1.86 -8.31
CA LEU A 208 15.24 1.86 -8.83
C LEU A 208 15.81 0.46 -9.01
N GLU A 209 15.55 -0.44 -8.07
CA GLU A 209 16.03 -1.82 -8.13
C GLU A 209 15.40 -2.60 -9.30
N GLU A 210 14.13 -2.34 -9.60
CA GLU A 210 13.37 -3.02 -10.64
C GLU A 210 13.34 -2.28 -11.99
N ASP A 211 14.17 -1.25 -12.15
CA ASP A 211 14.24 -0.39 -13.35
C ASP A 211 12.87 0.15 -13.79
N ARG A 212 12.09 0.65 -12.81
CA ARG A 212 10.77 1.24 -13.02
C ARG A 212 10.86 2.76 -13.01
N ALA A 213 10.19 3.41 -13.95
CA ALA A 213 9.92 4.84 -13.85
C ALA A 213 9.07 5.13 -12.60
N PHE A 214 9.37 6.20 -11.87
CA PHE A 214 8.74 6.48 -10.59
C PHE A 214 7.82 7.70 -10.66
N PHE A 215 6.64 7.58 -10.06
CA PHE A 215 5.64 8.64 -10.00
C PHE A 215 4.99 8.73 -8.63
N ILE A 216 4.54 9.92 -8.24
CA ILE A 216 3.82 10.16 -6.99
C ILE A 216 2.46 10.79 -7.29
N ASP A 217 1.41 10.26 -6.68
CA ASP A 217 0.10 10.89 -6.57
C ASP A 217 -0.09 11.44 -5.15
N ASP A 218 -0.24 12.76 -5.03
CA ASP A 218 -0.47 13.48 -3.78
C ASP A 218 -1.88 14.08 -3.68
N THR A 219 -2.78 13.70 -4.58
CA THR A 219 -4.07 14.38 -4.81
C THR A 219 -5.01 14.31 -3.61
N ARG A 220 -4.91 13.23 -2.82
CA ARG A 220 -5.69 12.99 -1.60
C ARG A 220 -4.79 12.83 -0.37
N TRP A 221 -3.61 13.44 -0.37
CA TRP A 221 -2.75 13.41 0.80
C TRP A 221 -3.27 14.34 1.89
N SER A 222 -3.43 13.82 3.11
CA SER A 222 -4.01 14.54 4.25
C SER A 222 -3.18 15.74 4.73
N TYR A 223 -1.90 15.80 4.35
CA TYR A 223 -0.96 16.84 4.75
C TYR A 223 -0.90 18.01 3.76
N GLY A 224 -1.58 17.95 2.61
CA GLY A 224 -1.47 18.94 1.53
C GLY A 224 -0.76 18.36 0.31
N ARG A 225 -0.14 19.19 -0.53
CA ARG A 225 0.61 18.70 -1.70
C ARG A 225 2.03 18.34 -1.29
N TYR A 226 2.62 17.34 -1.93
CA TYR A 226 4.02 16.97 -1.73
C TYR A 226 4.97 18.15 -1.94
N THR A 227 4.70 18.97 -2.97
CA THR A 227 5.50 20.16 -3.29
C THR A 227 5.34 21.31 -2.31
N ASP A 228 4.39 21.24 -1.37
CA ASP A 228 4.27 22.24 -0.29
C ASP A 228 5.38 22.06 0.76
N PHE A 229 6.07 20.90 0.78
CA PHE A 229 7.15 20.55 1.72
C PHE A 229 8.47 20.20 1.01
N PHE A 230 8.40 19.49 -0.11
CA PHE A 230 9.58 18.92 -0.79
C PHE A 230 9.74 19.44 -2.22
N THR A 231 10.94 19.36 -2.77
CA THR A 231 11.15 19.58 -4.21
C THR A 231 10.55 18.43 -5.01
N PRO A 232 10.06 18.65 -6.25
CA PRO A 232 9.54 17.57 -7.09
C PRO A 232 10.52 16.39 -7.23
N PRO A 233 10.01 15.14 -7.36
CA PRO A 233 10.86 13.97 -7.53
C PRO A 233 11.62 14.04 -8.87
N PRO A 234 12.73 13.28 -9.02
CA PRO A 234 13.46 13.20 -10.29
C PRO A 234 12.52 12.83 -11.45
N ALA A 235 12.54 13.64 -12.51
CA ALA A 235 11.64 13.44 -13.63
C ALA A 235 11.95 12.15 -14.40
N ALA A 236 10.92 11.36 -14.70
CA ALA A 236 11.04 10.17 -15.51
C ALA A 236 11.44 10.52 -16.96
N LYS A 237 12.23 9.64 -17.58
CA LYS A 237 12.66 9.76 -19.00
C LYS A 237 11.59 9.30 -19.99
N CYS A 238 10.39 8.99 -19.50
CA CYS A 238 9.26 8.48 -20.25
C CYS A 238 7.96 9.09 -19.70
N ARG A 239 6.88 8.97 -20.46
CA ARG A 239 5.56 9.46 -20.07
C ARG A 239 4.83 8.42 -19.23
N SER A 240 4.12 8.88 -18.20
CA SER A 240 3.27 8.01 -17.36
C SER A 240 2.27 7.23 -18.22
N PRO A 241 1.97 5.97 -17.87
CA PRO A 241 0.94 5.20 -18.55
C PRO A 241 -0.46 5.82 -18.36
N PRO A 242 -1.44 5.45 -19.20
CA PRO A 242 -2.85 5.71 -18.93
C PRO A 242 -3.26 5.22 -17.54
N ARG A 243 -4.10 5.99 -16.83
CA ARG A 243 -4.46 5.70 -15.44
C ARG A 243 -5.13 4.34 -15.23
N HIS A 244 -5.86 3.86 -16.23
CA HIS A 244 -6.50 2.55 -16.22
C HIS A 244 -5.54 1.37 -16.49
N HIS A 245 -4.28 1.63 -16.85
CA HIS A 245 -3.24 0.59 -16.94
C HIS A 245 -2.44 0.46 -15.63
N ILE A 246 -2.62 1.37 -14.67
CA ILE A 246 -1.90 1.37 -13.39
C ILE A 246 -2.66 0.48 -12.39
N THR A 247 -2.07 -0.65 -11.98
CA THR A 247 -2.74 -1.64 -11.12
C THR A 247 -1.93 -1.99 -9.87
N PRO A 248 -2.60 -2.30 -8.75
CA PRO A 248 -1.91 -2.56 -7.48
C PRO A 248 -1.31 -3.98 -7.38
N CYS A 249 -1.86 -4.93 -8.14
CA CYS A 249 -1.47 -6.33 -8.15
C CYS A 249 -1.61 -6.88 -9.59
N PRO A 250 -0.99 -8.03 -9.90
CA PRO A 250 0.10 -8.65 -9.15
C PRO A 250 1.38 -7.81 -9.25
N HIS A 251 2.40 -8.12 -8.45
CA HIS A 251 3.69 -7.40 -8.46
C HIS A 251 4.37 -7.37 -9.84
N SER A 252 4.14 -8.41 -10.66
CA SER A 252 4.68 -8.52 -12.01
C SER A 252 4.09 -7.52 -13.02
N SER A 253 3.04 -6.78 -12.66
CA SER A 253 2.44 -5.76 -13.54
C SER A 253 3.48 -4.75 -14.02
N SER A 254 3.31 -4.29 -15.26
CA SER A 254 4.22 -3.32 -15.88
C SER A 254 4.12 -1.97 -15.16
N HIS A 255 2.91 -1.57 -14.80
CA HIS A 255 2.62 -0.31 -14.12
C HIS A 255 2.03 -0.57 -12.74
N LEU A 256 2.92 -0.71 -11.75
CA LEU A 256 2.57 -1.08 -10.39
C LEU A 256 2.11 0.13 -9.59
N LEU A 257 1.02 -0.02 -8.82
CA LEU A 257 0.55 0.96 -7.85
C LEU A 257 0.84 0.52 -6.42
N VAL A 258 1.42 1.41 -5.64
CA VAL A 258 1.71 1.20 -4.23
C VAL A 258 0.94 2.24 -3.42
N SER A 259 0.11 1.78 -2.50
CA SER A 259 -0.63 2.62 -1.56
C SER A 259 -0.50 2.06 -0.16
N SER A 260 -0.96 2.78 0.87
CA SER A 260 -1.03 2.21 2.21
C SER A 260 -1.94 0.98 2.28
N ALA A 261 -2.95 0.89 1.41
CA ALA A 261 -3.89 -0.24 1.37
C ALA A 261 -3.29 -1.49 0.70
N THR A 262 -2.29 -1.32 -0.17
CA THR A 262 -1.65 -2.41 -0.92
C THR A 262 -0.23 -2.70 -0.43
N ALA A 263 0.26 -1.94 0.55
CA ALA A 263 1.60 -2.07 1.12
C ALA A 263 1.90 -3.50 1.61
N ALA A 264 0.92 -4.20 2.20
CA ALA A 264 1.10 -5.58 2.63
C ALA A 264 1.28 -6.57 1.47
N HIS A 265 0.77 -6.26 0.26
CA HIS A 265 0.99 -7.07 -0.93
C HIS A 265 2.36 -6.78 -1.57
N THR A 266 2.79 -5.51 -1.59
CA THR A 266 4.09 -5.11 -2.16
C THR A 266 5.28 -5.37 -1.24
N PHE A 267 5.09 -5.19 0.07
CA PHE A 267 6.14 -5.26 1.11
C PHE A 267 5.83 -6.33 2.17
N GLY A 268 5.05 -7.36 1.81
CA GLY A 268 4.69 -8.47 2.70
C GLY A 268 5.75 -9.56 2.83
N GLY A 269 5.35 -10.75 3.27
CA GLY A 269 6.27 -11.87 3.56
C GLY A 269 7.24 -12.19 2.41
N ALA A 270 6.76 -12.27 1.17
CA ALA A 270 7.61 -12.55 0.02
C ALA A 270 8.69 -11.46 -0.21
N PHE A 271 8.37 -10.20 0.05
CA PHE A 271 9.35 -9.09 -0.02
C PHE A 271 10.41 -9.23 1.08
N HIS A 272 9.99 -9.52 2.31
CA HIS A 272 10.91 -9.78 3.40
C HIS A 272 11.84 -10.96 3.09
N ASP A 273 11.31 -12.07 2.57
CA ASP A 273 12.10 -13.24 2.18
C ASP A 273 13.13 -12.91 1.08
N ALA A 274 12.82 -11.96 0.20
CA ALA A 274 13.70 -11.57 -0.90
C ALA A 274 14.78 -10.54 -0.51
N TYR A 275 14.48 -9.63 0.42
CA TYR A 275 15.35 -8.49 0.75
C TYR A 275 15.97 -8.57 2.16
N GLU A 276 15.61 -9.54 2.99
CA GLU A 276 16.30 -9.75 4.25
C GLU A 276 17.60 -10.55 4.09
N ASP A 277 18.62 -10.19 4.87
CA ASP A 277 19.84 -11.00 4.97
C ASP A 277 19.61 -12.13 5.99
N ALA A 278 19.25 -13.31 5.47
CA ALA A 278 19.01 -14.51 6.27
C ALA A 278 20.23 -14.97 7.11
N HIS A 279 21.43 -14.47 6.82
CA HIS A 279 22.65 -14.77 7.58
C HIS A 279 22.90 -13.81 8.75
N LYS A 280 22.03 -12.81 8.96
CA LYS A 280 22.12 -11.83 10.05
C LYS A 280 20.91 -11.93 10.98
N ALA A 281 21.04 -11.31 12.16
CA ALA A 281 19.99 -11.25 13.17
C ALA A 281 19.63 -9.80 13.52
N GLY A 282 18.41 -9.61 14.03
CA GLY A 282 17.89 -8.30 14.44
C GLY A 282 17.95 -7.26 13.32
N ASN A 283 18.29 -6.03 13.66
CA ASN A 283 18.30 -4.91 12.71
C ASN A 283 19.25 -5.11 11.52
N ALA A 284 20.32 -5.91 11.69
CA ALA A 284 21.25 -6.20 10.61
C ALA A 284 20.62 -7.06 9.49
N ARG A 285 19.63 -7.90 9.82
CA ARG A 285 18.87 -8.69 8.85
C ARG A 285 18.05 -7.80 7.91
N MET A 286 17.49 -6.72 8.44
CA MET A 286 16.66 -5.75 7.70
C MET A 286 17.48 -4.68 6.98
N LYS A 287 18.82 -4.73 7.06
CA LYS A 287 19.68 -3.69 6.47
C LYS A 287 19.38 -3.44 4.99
N PRO A 288 19.19 -4.45 4.10
CA PRO A 288 18.94 -4.16 2.69
C PRO A 288 17.60 -3.44 2.46
N ILE A 289 16.58 -3.75 3.27
CA ILE A 289 15.30 -3.01 3.25
C ILE A 289 15.51 -1.55 3.69
N PHE A 290 16.29 -1.31 4.74
CA PHE A 290 16.65 0.05 5.15
C PHE A 290 17.50 0.77 4.10
N ASP A 291 18.33 0.06 3.33
CA ASP A 291 19.10 0.65 2.23
C ASP A 291 18.16 1.09 1.08
N LEU A 292 17.06 0.36 0.80
CA LEU A 292 16.01 0.81 -0.13
C LEU A 292 15.39 2.13 0.34
N ALA A 293 14.93 2.17 1.60
CA ALA A 293 14.36 3.37 2.19
C ALA A 293 15.37 4.54 2.20
N ARG A 294 16.64 4.27 2.47
CA ARG A 294 17.69 5.29 2.45
C ARG A 294 17.87 5.91 1.06
N ARG A 295 17.90 5.10 0.00
CA ARG A 295 17.95 5.62 -1.39
C ARG A 295 16.76 6.54 -1.70
N GLY A 296 15.56 6.16 -1.25
CA GLY A 296 14.37 7.00 -1.39
C GLY A 296 14.44 8.30 -0.60
N TYR A 297 14.88 8.24 0.66
CA TYR A 297 15.10 9.42 1.49
C TYR A 297 16.08 10.39 0.82
N GLU A 298 17.24 9.90 0.37
CA GLU A 298 18.28 10.73 -0.22
C GLU A 298 17.86 11.37 -1.55
N ALA A 299 16.92 10.76 -2.29
CA ALA A 299 16.45 11.27 -3.58
C ALA A 299 15.17 12.14 -3.49
N LEU A 300 14.33 11.92 -2.46
CA LEU A 300 12.99 12.51 -2.36
C LEU A 300 12.83 13.45 -1.17
N PHE A 301 13.73 13.43 -0.19
CA PHE A 301 13.66 14.28 1.00
C PHE A 301 14.53 15.52 0.85
N HIS A 302 14.21 16.33 -0.16
CA HIS A 302 14.80 17.64 -0.34
C HIS A 302 13.75 18.70 -0.01
N LEU A 303 14.00 19.49 1.03
CA LEU A 303 13.05 20.51 1.47
C LEU A 303 12.90 21.60 0.39
N LYS A 304 11.72 22.20 0.31
CA LYS A 304 11.56 23.43 -0.46
C LYS A 304 12.50 24.52 0.06
N ALA A 305 12.89 25.45 -0.80
CA ALA A 305 13.94 26.43 -0.50
C ALA A 305 13.71 27.24 0.79
N GLU A 306 12.45 27.63 1.06
CA GLU A 306 12.07 28.37 2.27
C GLU A 306 12.30 27.54 3.55
N ASP A 307 11.83 26.29 3.55
CA ASP A 307 11.99 25.37 4.68
C ASP A 307 13.45 24.97 4.87
N GLN A 308 14.18 24.75 3.78
CA GLN A 308 15.62 24.48 3.82
C GLN A 308 16.38 25.63 4.50
N THR A 309 16.06 26.88 4.14
CA THR A 309 16.66 28.07 4.76
C THR A 309 16.37 28.13 6.25
N HIS A 310 15.14 27.82 6.66
CA HIS A 310 14.78 27.75 8.07
C HIS A 310 15.58 26.67 8.82
N VAL A 311 15.65 25.46 8.27
CA VAL A 311 16.38 24.33 8.86
C VAL A 311 17.88 24.64 8.95
N ASP A 312 18.49 25.21 7.91
CA ASP A 312 19.90 25.58 7.89
C ASP A 312 20.23 26.61 8.96
N LYS A 313 19.39 27.64 9.10
CA LYS A 313 19.52 28.63 10.17
C LYS A 313 19.41 27.98 11.55
N ARG A 314 18.40 27.13 11.76
CA ARG A 314 18.19 26.45 13.04
C ARG A 314 19.36 25.53 13.39
N LEU A 315 19.91 24.84 12.40
CA LEU A 315 21.07 23.98 12.56
C LEU A 315 22.34 24.78 12.90
N ALA A 316 22.52 25.95 12.28
CA ALA A 316 23.62 26.85 12.61
C ALA A 316 23.51 27.37 14.05
N GLU A 317 22.32 27.75 14.52
CA GLU A 317 22.06 28.14 15.90
C GLU A 317 22.44 27.03 16.89
N LEU A 318 21.97 25.80 16.66
CA LEU A 318 22.27 24.66 17.54
C LEU A 318 23.76 24.30 17.53
N ARG A 319 24.42 24.36 16.37
CA ARG A 319 25.86 24.10 16.25
C ARG A 319 26.69 25.17 16.95
N ALA A 320 26.25 26.43 16.92
CA ALA A 320 26.93 27.52 17.62
C ALA A 320 26.91 27.32 19.14
N MET A 321 25.84 26.74 19.71
CA MET A 321 25.74 26.48 21.16
C MET A 321 26.81 25.50 21.66
N VAL A 322 27.21 24.54 20.82
CA VAL A 322 28.20 23.51 21.18
C VAL A 322 29.61 23.80 20.66
N ALA A 323 29.79 24.90 19.93
CA ALA A 323 31.04 25.23 19.26
C ALA A 323 32.14 25.60 20.26
N HIS A 324 33.34 25.08 20.03
CA HIS A 324 34.57 25.48 20.74
C HIS A 324 35.77 25.20 19.85
N PRO A 325 36.81 26.06 19.81
CA PRO A 325 37.95 25.89 18.91
C PRO A 325 38.67 24.54 19.04
N GLU A 326 38.85 24.07 20.29
CA GLU A 326 39.65 22.87 20.56
C GLU A 326 38.84 21.69 21.12
N ALA A 327 37.61 21.94 21.60
CA ALA A 327 36.87 20.95 22.40
C ALA A 327 35.35 21.14 22.25
N PRO A 328 34.78 20.94 21.05
CA PRO A 328 33.36 21.13 20.84
C PRO A 328 32.53 20.12 21.65
N GLY A 329 31.36 20.57 22.13
CA GLY A 329 30.35 19.68 22.70
C GLY A 329 29.61 18.89 21.62
N LYS A 330 28.57 18.16 22.03
CA LYS A 330 27.66 17.44 21.12
C LYS A 330 26.22 17.89 21.30
N ILE A 331 25.44 17.68 20.25
CA ILE A 331 23.98 17.79 20.29
C ILE A 331 23.44 16.37 20.47
N VAL A 332 22.68 16.14 21.52
CA VAL A 332 21.95 14.87 21.73
C VAL A 332 20.47 15.14 21.49
N ALA A 333 19.91 14.51 20.48
CA ALA A 333 18.50 14.64 20.14
C ALA A 333 17.68 13.57 20.85
N MET A 334 16.59 13.98 21.48
CA MET A 334 15.61 13.12 22.15
C MET A 334 14.25 13.32 21.46
N HIS A 335 13.62 12.20 21.08
CA HIS A 335 12.26 12.19 20.56
C HIS A 335 11.36 11.45 21.55
N ILE A 336 10.45 12.17 22.17
CA ILE A 336 9.55 11.66 23.21
C ILE A 336 8.14 11.67 22.65
N ARG A 337 7.56 10.48 22.46
CA ARG A 337 6.25 10.30 21.84
C ARG A 337 5.26 9.80 22.90
N HIS A 338 4.24 10.58 23.20
CA HIS A 338 3.17 10.19 24.12
C HIS A 338 1.86 9.95 23.35
N GLY A 339 1.12 11.00 22.95
CA GLY A 339 -0.09 10.94 22.10
C GLY A 339 -0.85 9.59 22.02
N ASP A 340 -1.05 9.06 20.81
CA ASP A 340 -1.70 7.75 20.55
C ASP A 340 -0.75 6.55 20.57
N ALA A 341 0.57 6.77 20.60
CA ALA A 341 1.56 5.70 20.48
C ALA A 341 2.11 5.30 21.85
N HIS A 342 1.97 4.01 22.19
CA HIS A 342 2.46 3.47 23.45
C HIS A 342 3.67 2.55 23.24
N PRO A 343 4.60 2.47 24.21
CA PRO A 343 5.77 1.61 24.13
C PRO A 343 5.43 0.12 23.93
N LEU A 344 6.23 -0.57 23.13
CA LEU A 344 6.12 -2.03 22.95
C LEU A 344 6.52 -2.82 24.21
N SER A 345 7.29 -2.20 25.10
CA SER A 345 7.72 -2.82 26.35
C SER A 345 6.52 -3.04 27.27
N PHE A 346 6.34 -4.28 27.74
CA PHE A 346 5.22 -4.66 28.59
C PHE A 346 5.03 -3.74 29.81
N GLN A 347 6.13 -3.32 30.44
CA GLN A 347 6.14 -2.44 31.62
C GLN A 347 5.42 -1.10 31.38
N TYR A 348 5.49 -0.57 30.16
CA TYR A 348 4.95 0.74 29.81
C TYR A 348 3.86 0.65 28.74
N ARG A 349 3.34 -0.55 28.42
CA ARG A 349 2.36 -0.70 27.32
C ARG A 349 1.06 0.10 27.57
N ASP A 350 0.72 0.29 28.84
CA ASP A 350 -0.49 0.98 29.31
C ASP A 350 -0.16 2.39 29.85
N ALA A 351 1.06 2.89 29.61
CA ALA A 351 1.57 4.18 30.08
C ALA A 351 2.61 4.75 29.10
N TYR A 352 3.33 5.80 29.51
CA TYR A 352 4.46 6.34 28.76
C TYR A 352 5.79 6.03 29.46
N ILE A 353 6.88 6.03 28.69
CA ILE A 353 8.23 5.95 29.26
C ILE A 353 8.49 7.27 30.00
N PRO A 354 8.81 7.25 31.29
CA PRO A 354 9.10 8.47 32.04
C PRO A 354 10.27 9.27 31.45
N THR A 355 10.18 10.60 31.49
CA THR A 355 11.24 11.55 31.11
C THR A 355 12.64 11.18 31.64
N PRO A 356 12.83 10.76 32.91
CA PRO A 356 14.18 10.53 33.43
C PRO A 356 14.92 9.42 32.68
N HIS A 357 14.21 8.43 32.13
CA HIS A 357 14.86 7.39 31.32
C HIS A 357 15.53 7.94 30.05
N TYR A 358 14.93 8.95 29.41
CA TYR A 358 15.51 9.59 28.23
C TYR A 358 16.72 10.45 28.61
N VAL A 359 16.62 11.19 29.71
CA VAL A 359 17.67 12.07 30.22
C VAL A 359 18.89 11.26 30.66
N ASP A 360 18.69 10.19 31.41
CA ASP A 360 19.74 9.26 31.83
C ASP A 360 20.44 8.63 30.62
N ALA A 361 19.67 8.19 29.62
CA ALA A 361 20.23 7.64 28.39
C ALA A 361 21.06 8.69 27.62
N ALA A 362 20.61 9.94 27.56
CA ALA A 362 21.35 11.04 26.94
C ALA A 362 22.66 11.34 27.67
N HIS A 363 22.64 11.38 29.01
CA HIS A 363 23.85 11.55 29.82
C HIS A 363 24.81 10.37 29.70
N ALA A 364 24.30 9.14 29.62
CA ALA A 364 25.10 7.94 29.40
C ALA A 364 25.82 8.02 28.04
N LEU A 365 25.10 8.39 26.97
CA LEU A 365 25.69 8.58 25.64
C LEU A 365 26.83 9.61 25.64
N LEU A 366 26.63 10.75 26.30
CA LEU A 366 27.68 11.76 26.45
C LEU A 366 28.87 11.24 27.26
N SER A 367 28.63 10.46 28.31
CA SER A 367 29.69 9.89 29.14
C SER A 367 30.51 8.83 28.42
N THR A 368 29.88 8.05 27.53
CA THR A 368 30.58 7.12 26.64
C THR A 368 31.41 7.86 25.60
N HIS A 369 30.89 8.96 25.04
CA HIS A 369 31.59 9.72 24.01
C HIS A 369 32.73 10.60 24.57
N PHE A 370 32.56 11.12 25.78
CA PHE A 370 33.52 11.97 26.48
C PHE A 370 33.87 11.36 27.85
N PRO A 371 34.73 10.32 27.87
CA PRO A 371 35.06 9.60 29.10
C PRO A 371 36.00 10.40 30.02
N GLY A 372 35.96 10.06 31.31
CA GLY A 372 36.89 10.60 32.30
C GLY A 372 36.71 12.09 32.63
N PRO A 373 37.65 12.69 33.38
CA PRO A 373 37.61 14.10 33.76
C PRO A 373 37.91 15.04 32.58
N GLU A 374 38.74 14.61 31.63
CA GLU A 374 39.09 15.40 30.44
C GLU A 374 37.89 15.70 29.53
N GLY A 375 36.86 14.84 29.58
CA GLY A 375 35.61 15.01 28.84
C GLY A 375 34.55 15.89 29.54
N GLU A 376 34.78 16.30 30.79
CA GLU A 376 33.77 17.03 31.58
C GLU A 376 33.39 18.37 30.94
N SER A 377 34.36 19.10 30.40
CA SER A 377 34.13 20.40 29.77
C SER A 377 33.25 20.27 28.50
N GLN A 378 33.46 19.21 27.71
CA GLN A 378 32.69 18.92 26.50
C GLN A 378 31.28 18.45 26.84
N ARG A 379 31.12 17.65 27.90
CA ARG A 379 29.79 17.25 28.41
C ARG A 379 28.98 18.45 28.86
N ARG A 380 29.57 19.34 29.67
CA ARG A 380 28.90 20.59 30.13
C ARG A 380 28.54 21.54 28.97
N ARG A 381 29.31 21.50 27.87
CA ARG A 381 29.03 22.27 26.65
C ARG A 381 28.03 21.61 25.72
N SER A 382 27.75 20.32 25.91
CA SER A 382 26.79 19.59 25.07
C SER A 382 25.37 20.04 25.38
N VAL A 383 24.50 19.99 24.37
CA VAL A 383 23.11 20.42 24.49
C VAL A 383 22.16 19.29 24.17
N PHE A 384 21.04 19.27 24.88
CA PHE A 384 19.93 18.36 24.61
C PHE A 384 18.89 19.05 23.76
N VAL A 385 18.41 18.36 22.73
CA VAL A 385 17.38 18.87 21.82
C VAL A 385 16.19 17.93 21.88
N VAL A 386 15.00 18.44 22.24
CA VAL A 386 13.79 17.63 22.44
C VAL A 386 12.77 17.90 21.35
N ALA A 387 12.24 16.83 20.77
CA ALA A 387 11.03 16.82 19.98
C ALA A 387 9.97 15.96 20.68
N SER A 388 8.79 16.52 20.90
CA SER A 388 7.65 15.81 21.47
C SER A 388 6.32 16.33 20.91
N ASP A 389 5.36 15.42 20.84
CA ASP A 389 3.95 15.68 20.56
C ASP A 389 3.13 16.00 21.81
N ASP A 390 3.76 15.94 22.99
CA ASP A 390 3.16 16.31 24.27
C ASP A 390 3.69 17.68 24.71
N PRO A 391 2.82 18.70 24.85
CA PRO A 391 3.24 20.03 25.28
C PRO A 391 3.81 20.05 26.71
N ASP A 392 3.42 19.11 27.58
CA ASP A 392 3.78 19.09 28.99
C ASP A 392 5.22 18.58 29.20
N VAL A 393 5.73 17.76 28.28
CA VAL A 393 7.14 17.32 28.24
C VAL A 393 8.11 18.50 28.23
N TYR A 394 7.71 19.62 27.62
CA TYR A 394 8.57 20.80 27.56
C TYR A 394 8.46 21.72 28.79
N THR A 395 7.57 21.41 29.74
CA THR A 395 7.46 22.06 31.04
C THR A 395 8.01 21.21 32.18
N ASP A 396 8.47 20.00 31.87
CA ASP A 396 9.12 19.10 32.81
C ASP A 396 10.45 19.72 33.30
N ASP A 397 10.63 19.76 34.62
CA ASP A 397 11.83 20.32 35.27
C ASP A 397 13.10 19.58 34.84
N GLU A 398 13.00 18.27 34.53
CA GLU A 398 14.13 17.47 34.06
C GLU A 398 14.62 17.89 32.66
N LEU A 399 13.74 18.51 31.88
CA LEU A 399 14.03 19.00 30.52
C LEU A 399 14.12 20.53 30.46
N ALA A 400 14.15 21.23 31.60
CA ALA A 400 14.22 22.69 31.64
C ALA A 400 15.44 23.28 30.91
N SER A 401 16.55 22.52 30.83
CA SER A 401 17.77 22.91 30.11
C SER A 401 17.79 22.48 28.64
N ALA A 402 16.82 21.68 28.20
CA ALA A 402 16.75 21.18 26.84
C ALA A 402 16.17 22.21 25.87
N VAL A 403 16.70 22.23 24.67
CA VAL A 403 16.28 23.12 23.60
C VAL A 403 15.19 22.43 22.77
N ARG A 404 14.07 23.12 22.50
CA ARG A 404 13.03 22.57 21.61
C ARG A 404 13.55 22.43 20.17
N ALA A 405 13.30 21.28 19.55
CA ALA A 405 13.53 21.06 18.13
C ALA A 405 12.59 21.94 17.28
N GLN A 406 11.32 22.03 17.68
CA GLN A 406 10.28 22.82 17.04
C GLN A 406 10.29 24.26 17.59
N SER A 407 10.55 25.24 16.73
CA SER A 407 10.58 26.66 17.12
C SER A 407 9.38 27.47 16.62
N VAL A 408 8.72 27.02 15.55
CA VAL A 408 7.67 27.76 14.83
C VAL A 408 6.26 27.37 15.28
N ILE A 409 5.98 26.06 15.36
CA ILE A 409 4.68 25.54 15.78
C ILE A 409 4.81 25.05 17.22
N LYS A 410 3.95 25.57 18.12
CA LYS A 410 3.87 25.15 19.51
C LYS A 410 2.49 24.56 19.78
N LEU A 411 2.46 23.31 20.25
CA LEU A 411 1.22 22.70 20.73
C LEU A 411 0.77 23.41 22.00
N ALA A 412 -0.52 23.71 22.09
CA ALA A 412 -1.11 24.28 23.29
C ALA A 412 -1.28 23.18 24.34
N ALA A 413 -0.79 23.42 25.56
CA ALA A 413 -1.12 22.57 26.71
C ALA A 413 -2.62 22.71 27.00
N ARG A 414 -3.30 21.58 27.24
CA ARG A 414 -4.62 21.64 27.87
C ARG A 414 -4.38 21.77 29.37
N PRO A 415 -4.92 22.80 30.05
CA PRO A 415 -4.82 22.84 31.50
C PRO A 415 -5.46 21.58 32.07
N ALA A 416 -4.76 20.93 32.99
CA ALA A 416 -5.27 19.77 33.70
C ALA A 416 -6.64 20.14 34.32
N PRO A 417 -7.67 19.27 34.22
CA PRO A 417 -8.93 19.52 34.90
C PRO A 417 -8.65 19.64 36.40
N VAL A 418 -8.96 20.82 36.95
CA VAL A 418 -8.92 21.05 38.39
C VAL A 418 -9.92 20.09 39.02
N LEU A 419 -9.43 19.03 39.66
CA LEU A 419 -10.26 18.21 40.53
C LEU A 419 -10.72 19.12 41.68
N PRO A 420 -12.04 19.23 41.95
CA PRO A 420 -12.52 20.05 43.05
C PRO A 420 -11.89 19.55 44.35
N GLY A 421 -11.14 20.44 44.99
CA GLY A 421 -10.30 20.16 46.13
C GLY A 421 -11.08 19.51 47.28
N GLU A 422 -10.45 18.49 47.84
CA GLU A 422 -10.70 17.97 49.17
C GLU A 422 -10.47 19.14 50.15
N GLY A 423 -11.57 19.68 50.68
CA GLY A 423 -11.53 20.78 51.64
C GLY A 423 -11.03 20.29 52.99
N ASP A 424 -9.74 20.50 53.26
CA ASP A 424 -9.21 20.55 54.61
C ASP A 424 -9.47 21.94 55.20
N GLU A 425 -10.26 22.04 56.26
CA GLU A 425 -9.72 22.15 57.61
C GLU A 425 -10.81 22.32 58.67
N LYS A 426 -10.70 21.49 59.71
CA LYS A 426 -11.31 21.69 61.01
C LYS A 426 -10.72 22.93 61.69
N GLY A 427 -11.61 23.72 62.32
CA GLY A 427 -11.45 24.05 63.73
C GLY A 427 -11.10 25.50 64.09
N GLY A 428 -11.90 26.05 65.01
CA GLY A 428 -11.43 27.09 65.95
C GLY A 428 -12.44 28.20 66.19
N GLY A 429 -13.17 28.14 67.30
CA GLY A 429 -14.18 29.14 67.68
C GLY A 429 -13.61 30.47 68.21
N GLY A 430 -14.50 31.41 68.53
CA GLY A 430 -14.16 32.62 69.27
C GLY A 430 -15.16 33.76 69.13
N GLU A 431 -16.11 33.82 70.08
CA GLU A 431 -16.84 34.95 70.70
C GLU A 431 -16.98 36.33 70.01
N GLY A 432 -18.20 36.90 70.13
CA GLY A 432 -18.48 38.33 69.97
C GLY A 432 -19.89 38.62 69.48
#